data_AF-A0A6L3CFJ9-F1
#
_entry.id   AF-A0A6L3CFJ9-F1
#
_cell.length_a   1.000
_cell.length_b   1.000
_cell.length_c   1.000
_cell.angle_alpha   90.00
_cell.angle_beta   90.00
_cell.angle_gamma   90.00
#
_symmetry.space_group_name_H-M   'P 1'
#
loop_
_entity.id
_entity.type
_entity.pdbx_description
1 polymer ?
#
loop_
_entity_poly.entity_id
_entity_poly.type
_entity_poly.pdbx_seq_one_letter_code
_entity_poly.pdbx_strand_id
1 'polypeptide(L)'
;MNVHPSIATHPNVSQWLEFTVDERIIVHTGKVDIGQRISTALAIIAAEELGVNYNRIDVKRTQTGLDPDEGFTAGSMSMQHSGNAVRLASATARRYLIDLAAEQFGQDSRTLVINDGKVQSRVTGAQVSYWSLLTDKTLSIRIDETAPTKQPSDYSWIGKAVIPKGLVDIVRGKTVFVHDLQLPQMLHSRVVRPPHYAARIAHLDITAIKNVEESGAITIRDGSFLAVAATDEYIATKAAA
;
A
#
# COMPACT_ATOMS: atom_id res chain seq x y z
N MET A 1 -8.75 24.08 -10.60
CA MET A 1 -8.51 22.63 -10.75
C MET A 1 -8.39 22.06 -9.36
N ASN A 2 -9.20 21.06 -9.00
CA ASN A 2 -9.09 20.41 -7.70
C ASN A 2 -7.83 19.53 -7.73
N VAL A 3 -6.82 19.96 -6.97
CA VAL A 3 -5.56 19.21 -6.77
C VAL A 3 -5.92 17.84 -6.21
N HIS A 4 -5.32 16.78 -6.77
CA HIS A 4 -5.55 15.42 -6.30
C HIS A 4 -5.21 15.32 -4.79
N PRO A 5 -6.10 14.79 -3.93
CA PRO A 5 -5.98 14.94 -2.48
C PRO A 5 -4.68 14.37 -1.90
N SER A 6 -4.22 13.21 -2.39
CA SER A 6 -2.94 12.64 -1.93
C SER A 6 -1.72 13.44 -2.41
N ILE A 7 -1.79 14.04 -3.60
CA ILE A 7 -0.67 14.83 -4.17
C ILE A 7 -0.62 16.20 -3.50
N ALA A 8 -1.77 16.77 -3.12
CA ALA A 8 -1.84 18.03 -2.39
C ALA A 8 -1.01 18.01 -1.11
N THR A 9 -1.03 16.89 -0.38
CA THR A 9 -0.30 16.70 0.89
C THR A 9 1.07 16.06 0.70
N HIS A 10 1.30 15.28 -0.37
CA HIS A 10 2.56 14.63 -0.69
C HIS A 10 3.00 14.98 -2.12
N PRO A 11 3.48 16.21 -2.35
CA PRO A 11 3.64 16.75 -3.70
C PRO A 11 4.92 16.34 -4.41
N ASN A 12 5.86 15.64 -3.77
CA ASN A 12 7.16 15.30 -4.36
C ASN A 12 7.21 13.84 -4.80
N VAL A 13 7.86 13.57 -5.94
CA VAL A 13 8.03 12.22 -6.49
C VAL A 13 8.71 11.28 -5.50
N SER A 14 9.72 11.75 -4.76
CA SER A 14 10.44 10.94 -3.76
C SER A 14 9.58 10.46 -2.58
N GLN A 15 8.36 10.99 -2.39
CA GLN A 15 7.42 10.49 -1.39
C GLN A 15 6.63 9.27 -1.87
N TRP A 16 6.66 9.01 -3.18
CA TRP A 16 5.90 7.93 -3.83
C TRP A 16 6.80 6.88 -4.46
N LEU A 17 8.02 7.25 -4.85
CA LEU A 17 8.96 6.40 -5.55
C LEU A 17 10.36 6.53 -4.96
N GLU A 18 10.95 5.39 -4.62
CA GLU A 18 12.36 5.27 -4.23
C GLU A 18 13.06 4.35 -5.23
N PHE A 19 14.16 4.82 -5.82
CA PHE A 19 15.02 4.03 -6.69
C PHE A 19 16.18 3.50 -5.86
N THR A 20 16.27 2.19 -5.71
CA THR A 20 17.24 1.53 -4.83
C THR A 20 18.54 1.23 -5.57
N VAL A 21 19.64 1.08 -4.83
CA VAL A 21 20.98 0.78 -5.39
C VAL A 21 21.07 -0.58 -6.06
N ASP A 22 20.22 -1.54 -5.69
CA ASP A 22 20.09 -2.86 -6.31
C ASP A 22 19.19 -2.86 -7.54
N GLU A 23 19.01 -1.69 -8.15
CA GLU A 23 18.36 -1.55 -9.44
C GLU A 23 16.86 -1.92 -9.38
N ARG A 24 16.21 -1.65 -8.23
CA ARG A 24 14.77 -1.82 -8.00
C ARG A 24 14.11 -0.47 -7.74
N ILE A 25 12.77 -0.49 -7.70
CA ILE A 25 11.94 0.68 -7.41
C ILE A 25 10.93 0.29 -6.33
N ILE A 26 10.95 1.00 -5.22
CA ILE A 26 9.93 0.86 -4.17
C ILE A 26 8.86 1.92 -4.43
N VAL A 27 7.61 1.47 -4.50
CA VAL A 27 6.43 2.33 -4.54
C VAL A 27 5.90 2.46 -3.12
N HIS A 28 5.76 3.70 -2.68
CA HIS A 28 5.19 4.07 -1.39
C HIS A 28 3.70 4.38 -1.53
N THR A 29 2.92 3.97 -0.54
CA THR A 29 1.46 4.19 -0.49
C THR A 29 0.98 4.22 0.95
N GLY A 30 0.04 5.12 1.24
CA GLY A 30 -0.67 5.14 2.51
C GLY A 30 -1.78 4.10 2.58
N LYS A 31 -2.12 3.45 1.46
CA LYS A 31 -3.19 2.46 1.40
C LYS A 31 -2.68 1.09 1.82
N VAL A 32 -3.34 0.52 2.82
CA VAL A 32 -3.06 -0.84 3.30
C VAL A 32 -3.75 -1.86 2.40
N ASP A 33 -3.00 -2.87 1.98
CA ASP A 33 -3.51 -4.07 1.31
C ASP A 33 -4.05 -5.05 2.36
N ILE A 34 -5.37 -5.20 2.41
CA ILE A 34 -6.10 -6.06 3.35
C ILE A 34 -6.75 -7.26 2.64
N GLY A 35 -6.27 -7.58 1.42
CA GLY A 35 -6.74 -8.72 0.63
C GLY A 35 -7.17 -8.35 -0.79
N GLN A 36 -7.39 -7.05 -1.06
CA GLN A 36 -7.83 -6.55 -2.37
C GLN A 36 -6.72 -6.51 -3.43
N ARG A 37 -5.46 -6.74 -3.05
CA ARG A 37 -4.30 -6.77 -3.97
C ARG A 37 -3.92 -5.44 -4.60
N ILE A 38 -4.14 -4.34 -3.88
CA ILE A 38 -3.73 -3.01 -4.35
C ILE A 38 -2.22 -2.92 -4.61
N SER A 39 -1.41 -3.61 -3.79
CA SER A 39 0.05 -3.68 -3.99
C SER A 39 0.44 -4.14 -5.40
N THR A 40 -0.30 -5.10 -5.96
CA THR A 40 -0.06 -5.59 -7.33
C THR A 40 -0.49 -4.56 -8.37
N ALA A 41 -1.65 -3.93 -8.18
CA ALA A 41 -2.15 -2.91 -9.09
C ALA A 41 -1.23 -1.68 -9.17
N LEU A 42 -0.75 -1.19 -8.01
CA LEU A 42 0.20 -0.07 -7.95
C LEU A 42 1.54 -0.42 -8.60
N ALA A 43 2.04 -1.65 -8.37
CA ALA A 43 3.27 -2.11 -9.02
C ALA A 43 3.14 -2.16 -10.55
N ILE A 44 1.99 -2.60 -11.07
CA ILE A 44 1.71 -2.59 -12.51
C ILE A 44 1.66 -1.16 -13.04
N ILE A 45 0.93 -0.25 -12.38
CA ILE A 45 0.85 1.16 -12.78
C ILE A 45 2.25 1.79 -12.86
N ALA A 46 3.07 1.61 -11.83
CA ALA A 46 4.44 2.12 -11.81
C ALA A 46 5.31 1.48 -12.90
N ALA A 47 5.23 0.16 -13.10
CA ALA A 47 5.97 -0.54 -14.15
C ALA A 47 5.61 -0.03 -15.55
N GLU A 48 4.33 0.21 -15.80
CA GLU A 48 3.84 0.76 -17.07
C GLU A 48 4.42 2.14 -17.34
N GLU A 49 4.18 3.06 -16.42
CA GLU A 49 4.59 4.45 -16.58
C GLU A 49 6.13 4.55 -16.59
N LEU A 50 6.86 3.82 -15.75
CA LEU A 50 8.32 3.92 -15.74
C LEU A 50 8.98 3.16 -16.90
N GLY A 51 8.25 2.28 -17.59
CA GLY A 51 8.82 1.43 -18.63
C GLY A 51 9.84 0.43 -18.08
N VAL A 52 9.56 -0.14 -16.90
CA VAL A 52 10.39 -1.14 -16.23
C VAL A 52 9.65 -2.46 -16.09
N ASN A 53 10.40 -3.54 -15.87
CA ASN A 53 9.81 -4.83 -15.58
C ASN A 53 9.05 -4.82 -14.25
N TYR A 54 7.85 -5.39 -14.21
CA TYR A 54 7.02 -5.53 -13.01
C TYR A 54 7.76 -6.17 -11.82
N ASN A 55 8.71 -7.06 -12.08
CA ASN A 55 9.50 -7.75 -11.04
C ASN A 55 10.58 -6.85 -10.40
N ARG A 56 10.85 -5.67 -10.97
CA ARG A 56 11.72 -4.63 -10.39
C ARG A 56 10.97 -3.66 -9.49
N ILE A 57 9.64 -3.71 -9.47
CA ILE A 57 8.82 -2.89 -8.60
C ILE A 57 8.48 -3.65 -7.32
N ASP A 58 8.72 -3.04 -6.16
CA ASP A 58 8.23 -3.51 -4.88
C ASP A 58 7.19 -2.54 -4.31
N VAL A 59 6.19 -3.09 -3.63
CA VAL A 59 5.27 -2.30 -2.79
C VAL A 59 5.37 -2.87 -1.40
N LYS A 60 5.99 -2.11 -0.50
CA LYS A 60 6.17 -2.53 0.89
C LYS A 60 4.89 -2.28 1.69
N ARG A 61 4.80 -2.90 2.86
CA ARG A 61 3.72 -2.60 3.81
C ARG A 61 3.87 -1.15 4.27
N THR A 62 2.76 -0.43 4.31
CA THR A 62 2.71 0.96 4.78
C THR A 62 3.31 1.11 6.18
N GLN A 63 4.19 2.07 6.36
CA GLN A 63 4.84 2.46 7.59
C GLN A 63 4.53 3.92 7.90
N THR A 64 3.83 4.15 9.01
CA THR A 64 3.52 5.49 9.50
C THR A 64 4.81 6.29 9.73
N GLY A 65 4.82 7.55 9.25
CA GLY A 65 5.97 8.46 9.35
C GLY A 65 6.96 8.35 8.20
N LEU A 66 6.88 7.30 7.37
CA LEU A 66 7.70 7.14 6.17
C LEU A 66 6.87 7.26 4.90
N ASP A 67 5.75 6.55 4.83
CA ASP A 67 4.88 6.53 3.65
C ASP A 67 3.85 7.67 3.66
N PRO A 68 3.31 8.06 2.48
CA PRO A 68 2.27 9.09 2.39
C PRO A 68 1.06 8.80 3.29
N ASP A 69 0.60 9.78 4.05
CA ASP A 69 -0.69 9.68 4.74
C ASP A 69 -1.84 9.86 3.74
N GLU A 70 -2.44 8.73 3.36
CA GLU A 70 -3.62 8.67 2.50
C GLU A 70 -4.91 8.34 3.27
N GLY A 71 -4.88 8.41 4.61
CA GLY A 71 -5.96 8.00 5.49
C GLY A 71 -6.29 6.50 5.39
N PHE A 72 -7.56 6.16 5.51
CA PHE A 72 -8.01 4.76 5.56
C PHE A 72 -8.18 4.10 4.19
N THR A 73 -8.04 2.77 4.16
CA THR A 73 -8.50 1.91 3.05
C THR A 73 -10.00 1.63 3.26
N ALA A 74 -10.86 2.45 2.66
CA ALA A 74 -12.31 2.23 2.64
C ALA A 74 -12.96 2.93 1.42
N GLY A 75 -14.25 2.66 1.20
CA GLY A 75 -15.06 3.34 0.18
C GLY A 75 -14.59 3.15 -1.26
N SER A 76 -13.80 2.10 -1.54
CA SER A 76 -13.21 1.84 -2.87
C SER A 76 -12.34 2.98 -3.43
N MET A 77 -11.84 3.87 -2.58
CA MET A 77 -11.07 5.04 -3.00
C MET A 77 -9.60 4.75 -3.29
N SER A 78 -9.08 3.58 -2.93
CA SER A 78 -7.63 3.35 -2.95
C SER A 78 -7.00 3.45 -4.34
N MET A 79 -7.68 2.97 -5.39
CA MET A 79 -7.22 3.16 -6.78
C MET A 79 -7.42 4.60 -7.27
N GLN A 80 -8.52 5.24 -6.87
CA GLN A 80 -8.79 6.63 -7.23
C GLN A 80 -7.76 7.59 -6.63
N HIS A 81 -7.25 7.28 -5.43
CA HIS A 81 -6.27 8.08 -4.74
C HIS A 81 -4.84 7.62 -5.07
N SER A 82 -4.42 6.50 -4.50
CA SER A 82 -3.04 6.02 -4.61
C SER A 82 -2.68 5.60 -6.03
N GLY A 83 -3.62 4.96 -6.75
CA GLY A 83 -3.41 4.59 -8.15
C GLY A 83 -3.11 5.80 -9.04
N ASN A 84 -3.88 6.88 -8.92
CA ASN A 84 -3.63 8.12 -9.67
C ASN A 84 -2.36 8.83 -9.21
N ALA A 85 -2.10 8.90 -7.90
CA ALA A 85 -0.90 9.53 -7.36
C ALA A 85 0.38 8.82 -7.83
N VAL A 86 0.44 7.49 -7.72
CA VAL A 86 1.56 6.68 -8.22
C VAL A 86 1.71 6.82 -9.73
N ARG A 87 0.60 6.84 -10.49
CA ARG A 87 0.65 7.03 -11.95
C ARG A 87 1.29 8.37 -12.34
N LEU A 88 0.86 9.46 -11.70
CA LEU A 88 1.37 10.81 -11.98
C LEU A 88 2.81 11.00 -11.47
N ALA A 89 3.15 10.47 -10.30
CA ALA A 89 4.52 10.45 -9.80
C ALA A 89 5.45 9.70 -10.77
N SER A 90 5.01 8.55 -11.26
CA SER A 90 5.75 7.73 -12.23
C SER A 90 5.90 8.41 -13.59
N ALA A 91 4.84 9.05 -14.10
CA ALA A 91 4.91 9.81 -15.35
C ALA A 91 5.84 11.03 -15.23
N THR A 92 5.80 11.74 -14.09
CA THR A 92 6.69 12.87 -13.78
C THR A 92 8.14 12.39 -13.72
N ALA A 93 8.41 11.31 -12.99
CA ALA A 93 9.73 10.70 -12.88
C ALA A 93 10.26 10.26 -14.25
N ARG A 94 9.43 9.58 -15.06
CA ARG A 94 9.79 9.18 -16.42
C ARG A 94 10.24 10.39 -17.26
N ARG A 95 9.45 11.46 -17.29
CA ARG A 95 9.79 12.66 -18.07
C ARG A 95 11.12 13.24 -17.60
N TYR A 96 11.28 13.42 -16.29
CA TYR A 96 12.52 13.95 -15.71
C TYR A 96 13.75 13.10 -16.08
N LEU A 97 13.64 11.77 -16.02
CA LEU A 97 14.73 10.86 -16.38
C LEU A 97 15.06 10.88 -17.88
N ILE A 98 14.05 11.03 -18.75
CA ILE A 98 14.27 11.24 -20.18
C ILE A 98 15.00 12.58 -20.41
N ASP A 99 14.60 13.64 -19.72
CA ASP A 99 15.21 14.96 -19.87
C ASP A 99 16.69 14.96 -19.43
N LEU A 100 17.01 14.30 -18.30
CA LEU A 100 18.39 14.10 -17.87
C LEU A 100 19.23 13.31 -18.89
N ALA A 101 18.66 12.25 -19.46
CA ALA A 101 19.35 11.48 -20.51
C ALA A 101 19.54 12.30 -21.79
N ALA A 102 18.54 13.11 -22.17
CA ALA A 102 18.60 13.99 -23.32
C ALA A 102 19.70 15.04 -23.17
N GLU A 103 19.83 15.64 -21.98
CA GLU A 103 20.93 16.54 -21.63
C GLU A 103 22.28 15.84 -21.74
N GLN A 104 22.42 14.66 -21.12
CA GLN A 104 23.66 13.88 -21.15
C GLN A 104 24.08 13.48 -22.57
N PHE A 105 23.12 13.19 -23.45
CA PHE A 105 23.39 12.81 -24.83
C PHE A 105 23.49 14.00 -25.79
N GLY A 106 23.11 15.21 -25.36
CA GLY A 106 22.99 16.37 -26.24
C GLY A 106 21.96 16.17 -27.36
N GLN A 107 20.84 15.51 -27.07
CA GLN A 107 19.83 15.10 -28.04
C GLN A 107 18.42 15.55 -27.66
N ASP A 108 17.52 15.56 -28.63
CA ASP A 108 16.10 15.81 -28.39
C ASP A 108 15.48 14.58 -27.70
N SER A 109 14.76 14.82 -26.59
CA SER A 109 14.09 13.78 -25.79
C SER A 109 13.14 12.90 -26.61
N ARG A 110 12.56 13.43 -27.69
CA ARG A 110 11.69 12.67 -28.60
C ARG A 110 12.43 11.54 -29.31
N THR A 111 13.76 11.63 -29.44
CA THR A 111 14.58 10.59 -30.07
C THR A 111 14.96 9.44 -29.12
N LEU A 112 14.60 9.56 -27.84
CA LEU A 112 14.91 8.58 -26.81
C LEU A 112 13.76 7.59 -26.64
N VAL A 113 14.09 6.35 -26.30
CA VAL A 113 13.14 5.31 -25.87
C VAL A 113 13.57 4.75 -24.52
N ILE A 114 12.62 4.17 -23.80
CA ILE A 114 12.91 3.45 -22.56
C ILE A 114 12.74 1.96 -22.81
N ASN A 115 13.71 1.17 -22.37
CA ASN A 115 13.61 -0.27 -22.29
C ASN A 115 14.13 -0.74 -20.92
N ASP A 116 13.22 -1.25 -20.10
CA ASP A 116 13.49 -1.76 -18.74
C ASP A 116 14.35 -0.81 -17.89
N GLY A 117 13.99 0.46 -17.85
CA GLY A 117 14.68 1.50 -17.09
C GLY A 117 16.02 1.95 -17.67
N LYS A 118 16.32 1.57 -18.92
CA LYS A 118 17.42 2.13 -19.72
C LYS A 118 16.85 3.09 -20.75
N VAL A 119 17.33 4.32 -20.74
CA VAL A 119 17.04 5.30 -21.78
C VAL A 119 18.04 5.10 -22.90
N GLN A 120 17.55 4.89 -24.13
CA GLN A 120 18.36 4.62 -25.31
C GLN A 120 18.06 5.62 -26.42
N SER A 121 19.12 6.16 -27.03
CA SER A 121 19.04 6.99 -28.23
C SER A 121 18.75 6.14 -29.48
N ARG A 122 17.70 6.46 -30.22
CA ARG A 122 17.43 5.83 -31.53
C ARG A 122 18.40 6.29 -32.63
N VAL A 123 19.07 7.43 -32.44
CA VAL A 123 19.97 8.02 -33.43
C VAL A 123 21.38 7.45 -33.32
N THR A 124 21.87 7.31 -32.09
CA THR A 124 23.27 6.93 -31.83
C THR A 124 23.42 5.55 -31.20
N GLY A 125 22.35 4.98 -30.67
CA GLY A 125 22.41 3.74 -29.89
C GLY A 125 22.97 3.91 -28.47
N ALA A 126 23.41 5.11 -28.09
CA ALA A 126 23.88 5.41 -26.73
C ALA A 126 22.77 5.10 -25.69
N GLN A 127 23.19 4.62 -24.51
CA GLN A 127 22.26 4.21 -23.46
C GLN A 127 22.76 4.62 -22.07
N VAL A 128 21.81 4.90 -21.18
CA VAL A 128 22.06 5.21 -19.76
C VAL A 128 20.89 4.66 -18.92
N SER A 129 21.18 4.09 -17.76
CA SER A 129 20.13 3.58 -16.86
C SER A 129 19.57 4.69 -15.97
N TYR A 130 18.32 4.56 -15.54
CA TYR A 130 17.72 5.46 -14.54
C TYR A 130 18.60 5.60 -13.29
N TRP A 131 19.16 4.49 -12.81
CA TRP A 131 20.03 4.48 -11.64
C TRP A 131 21.32 5.26 -11.84
N SER A 132 21.94 5.16 -13.03
CA SER A 132 23.12 5.95 -13.36
C SER A 132 22.81 7.46 -13.37
N LEU A 133 21.64 7.84 -13.90
CA LEU A 133 21.18 9.24 -13.93
C LEU A 133 20.90 9.82 -12.53
N LEU A 134 20.58 8.94 -11.56
CA LEU A 134 20.19 9.33 -10.20
C LEU A 134 21.33 9.23 -9.17
N THR A 135 22.55 8.82 -9.56
CA THR A 135 23.68 8.57 -8.63
C THR A 135 23.86 9.68 -7.58
N ASP A 136 23.82 10.94 -8.00
CA ASP A 136 24.00 12.12 -7.13
C ASP A 136 22.76 13.02 -7.10
N LYS A 137 21.59 12.49 -7.43
CA LYS A 137 20.34 13.26 -7.55
C LYS A 137 19.22 12.61 -6.76
N THR A 138 18.45 13.42 -6.05
CA THR A 138 17.20 12.98 -5.43
C THR A 138 16.02 13.31 -6.34
N LEU A 139 14.98 12.49 -6.29
CA LEU A 139 13.69 12.78 -6.95
C LEU A 139 12.84 13.78 -6.13
N SER A 140 13.47 14.82 -5.58
CA SER A 140 12.82 15.93 -4.87
C SER A 140 12.16 16.91 -5.85
N ILE A 141 11.60 16.38 -6.93
CA ILE A 141 10.85 17.11 -7.95
C ILE A 141 9.36 17.04 -7.61
N ARG A 142 8.67 18.16 -7.82
CA ARG A 142 7.23 18.24 -7.59
C ARG A 142 6.49 17.46 -8.69
N ILE A 143 5.48 16.70 -8.31
CA ILE A 143 4.62 15.96 -9.23
C ILE A 143 3.91 16.96 -10.14
N ASP A 144 4.02 16.73 -11.46
CA ASP A 144 3.30 17.47 -12.46
C ASP A 144 2.01 16.72 -12.80
N GLU A 145 0.88 17.25 -12.31
CA GLU A 145 -0.46 16.68 -12.57
C GLU A 145 -0.86 16.73 -14.06
N THR A 146 -0.11 17.46 -14.88
CA THR A 146 -0.27 17.53 -16.34
C THR A 146 0.74 16.69 -17.10
N ALA A 147 1.63 15.97 -16.41
CA ALA A 147 2.60 15.09 -17.05
C ALA A 147 1.86 14.08 -17.96
N PRO A 148 2.28 13.92 -19.23
CA PRO A 148 1.62 12.99 -20.13
C PRO A 148 1.79 11.58 -19.58
N THR A 149 0.68 10.90 -19.29
CA THR A 149 0.66 9.49 -18.91
C THR A 149 0.72 8.61 -20.15
N LYS A 150 1.18 7.36 -20.02
CA LYS A 150 1.20 6.45 -21.17
C LYS A 150 -0.22 6.16 -21.66
N GLN A 151 -0.34 5.99 -22.97
CA GLN A 151 -1.59 5.60 -23.60
C GLN A 151 -1.86 4.11 -23.37
N PRO A 152 -3.12 3.68 -23.29
CA PRO A 152 -3.46 2.27 -23.12
C PRO A 152 -2.88 1.33 -24.19
N SER A 153 -2.66 1.81 -25.41
CA SER A 153 -2.00 1.07 -26.50
C SER A 153 -0.53 0.72 -26.21
N ASP A 154 0.12 1.47 -25.32
CA ASP A 154 1.55 1.36 -25.03
C ASP A 154 1.83 0.54 -23.76
N TYR A 155 0.76 -0.03 -23.18
CA TYR A 155 0.83 -0.83 -21.98
C TYR A 155 1.40 -2.23 -22.26
N SER A 156 2.32 -2.65 -21.39
CA SER A 156 3.07 -3.90 -21.51
C SER A 156 2.68 -4.96 -20.48
N TRP A 157 2.01 -4.58 -19.40
CA TRP A 157 1.67 -5.40 -18.23
C TRP A 157 0.17 -5.42 -17.94
N ILE A 158 -0.56 -4.32 -18.19
CA ILE A 158 -2.02 -4.28 -18.02
C ILE A 158 -2.69 -5.31 -18.94
N GLY A 159 -3.59 -6.10 -18.37
CA GLY A 159 -4.27 -7.20 -19.06
C GLY A 159 -3.45 -8.50 -19.16
N LYS A 160 -2.20 -8.53 -18.67
CA LYS A 160 -1.39 -9.76 -18.64
C LYS A 160 -1.43 -10.41 -17.26
N ALA A 161 -1.32 -11.74 -17.25
CA ALA A 161 -1.16 -12.49 -16.02
C ALA A 161 0.22 -12.20 -15.40
N VAL A 162 0.23 -11.84 -14.12
CA VAL A 162 1.45 -11.66 -13.31
C VAL A 162 1.27 -12.39 -11.98
N ILE A 163 2.37 -12.78 -11.34
CA ILE A 163 2.33 -13.27 -9.96
C ILE A 163 2.05 -12.06 -9.04
N PRO A 164 0.92 -12.03 -8.32
CA PRO A 164 0.60 -10.92 -7.42
C PRO A 164 1.65 -10.77 -6.31
N LYS A 165 1.92 -9.53 -5.92
CA LYS A 165 2.81 -9.21 -4.81
C LYS A 165 2.32 -9.92 -3.53
N GLY A 166 3.25 -10.56 -2.82
CA GLY A 166 2.98 -11.32 -1.59
C GLY A 166 2.23 -12.65 -1.78
N LEU A 167 1.83 -13.05 -2.99
CA LEU A 167 1.09 -14.31 -3.18
C LEU A 167 1.91 -15.53 -2.76
N VAL A 168 3.21 -15.54 -3.08
CA VAL A 168 4.13 -16.65 -2.75
C VAL A 168 4.17 -16.91 -1.24
N ASP A 169 4.19 -15.86 -0.43
CA ASP A 169 4.21 -16.00 1.03
C ASP A 169 2.87 -16.49 1.58
N ILE A 170 1.76 -16.09 0.97
CA ILE A 170 0.43 -16.58 1.34
C ILE A 170 0.30 -18.08 1.06
N VAL A 171 0.65 -18.52 -0.16
CA VAL A 171 0.50 -19.95 -0.53
C VAL A 171 1.49 -20.85 0.20
N ARG A 172 2.56 -20.29 0.77
CA ARG A 172 3.54 -21.00 1.61
C ARG A 172 3.23 -20.91 3.11
N GLY A 173 2.14 -20.25 3.51
CA GLY A 173 1.79 -20.07 4.93
C GLY A 173 2.77 -19.18 5.71
N LYS A 174 3.51 -18.30 5.03
CA LYS A 174 4.46 -17.35 5.65
C LYS A 174 3.80 -16.02 6.04
N THR A 175 2.68 -15.66 5.41
CA THR A 175 1.97 -14.43 5.73
C THR A 175 1.27 -14.56 7.07
N VAL A 176 1.64 -13.68 8.00
CA VAL A 176 1.02 -13.56 9.32
C VAL A 176 -0.14 -12.57 9.26
N PHE A 177 -1.32 -13.01 9.66
CA PHE A 177 -2.51 -12.21 9.91
C PHE A 177 -2.63 -11.88 11.40
N VAL A 178 -3.46 -10.88 11.74
CA VAL A 178 -3.70 -10.50 13.14
C VAL A 178 -4.19 -11.68 13.99
N HIS A 179 -4.95 -12.60 13.39
CA HIS A 179 -5.45 -13.81 14.05
C HIS A 179 -4.36 -14.84 14.38
N ASP A 180 -3.20 -14.77 13.71
CA ASP A 180 -2.08 -15.67 13.97
C ASP A 180 -1.20 -15.18 15.15
N LEU A 181 -1.42 -13.95 15.62
CA LEU A 181 -0.65 -13.37 16.72
C LEU A 181 -1.02 -14.04 18.04
N GLN A 182 -0.01 -14.52 18.75
CA GLN A 182 -0.11 -15.00 20.13
C GLN A 182 0.83 -14.20 21.01
N LEU A 183 0.28 -13.51 22.01
CA LEU A 183 1.06 -12.71 22.96
C LEU A 183 1.15 -13.44 24.32
N PRO A 184 2.24 -13.24 25.09
CA PRO A 184 2.28 -13.73 26.47
C PRO A 184 1.09 -13.21 27.26
N GLN A 185 0.37 -14.11 27.94
CA GLN A 185 -0.82 -13.79 28.75
C GLN A 185 -1.98 -13.17 27.93
N MET A 186 -2.06 -13.47 26.63
CA MET A 186 -3.15 -13.00 25.77
C MET A 186 -4.51 -13.51 26.26
N LEU A 187 -5.48 -12.60 26.35
CA LEU A 187 -6.88 -12.94 26.55
C LEU A 187 -7.64 -12.80 25.22
N HIS A 188 -8.54 -13.74 24.97
CA HIS A 188 -9.51 -13.68 23.90
C HIS A 188 -10.78 -13.01 24.42
N SER A 189 -11.20 -11.92 23.79
CA SER A 189 -12.38 -11.16 24.23
C SER A 189 -13.55 -11.32 23.25
N ARG A 190 -14.77 -11.22 23.80
CA ARG A 190 -16.04 -11.18 23.06
C ARG A 190 -16.94 -10.10 23.65
N VAL A 191 -17.47 -9.26 22.76
CA VAL A 191 -18.47 -8.25 23.14
C VAL A 191 -19.80 -8.95 23.37
N VAL A 192 -20.40 -8.74 24.54
CA VAL A 192 -21.80 -9.13 24.79
C VAL A 192 -22.68 -8.09 24.12
N ARG A 193 -23.21 -8.43 22.94
CA ARG A 193 -23.90 -7.46 22.11
C ARG A 193 -25.28 -7.12 22.69
N PRO A 194 -25.63 -5.83 22.79
CA PRO A 194 -26.99 -5.45 23.18
C PRO A 194 -28.00 -5.84 22.10
N PRO A 195 -29.30 -5.92 22.45
CA PRO A 195 -30.36 -6.23 21.49
C PRO A 195 -30.50 -5.15 20.39
N HIS A 196 -30.10 -3.90 20.66
CA HIS A 196 -30.03 -2.82 19.67
C HIS A 196 -29.02 -1.73 20.11
N TYR A 197 -28.59 -0.88 19.16
CA TYR A 197 -27.53 0.12 19.36
C TYR A 197 -27.82 1.18 20.45
N ALA A 198 -29.09 1.47 20.70
CA ALA A 198 -29.52 2.43 21.72
C ALA A 198 -29.70 1.82 23.12
N ALA A 199 -29.56 0.50 23.29
CA ALA A 199 -29.80 -0.15 24.57
C ALA A 199 -28.77 0.31 25.62
N ARG A 200 -29.18 0.29 26.89
CA ARG A 200 -28.32 0.57 28.05
C ARG A 200 -28.48 -0.54 29.07
N ILE A 201 -27.40 -0.86 29.76
CA ILE A 201 -27.41 -1.85 30.82
C ILE A 201 -28.08 -1.22 32.04
N ALA A 202 -29.31 -1.63 32.34
CA ALA A 202 -30.00 -1.25 33.57
C ALA A 202 -29.46 -2.03 34.77
N HIS A 203 -29.30 -3.35 34.60
CA HIS A 203 -28.86 -4.27 35.63
C HIS A 203 -28.09 -5.44 34.99
N LEU A 204 -27.14 -6.01 35.72
CA LEU A 204 -26.46 -7.26 35.36
C LEU A 204 -26.80 -8.33 36.39
N ASP A 205 -27.23 -9.49 35.92
CA ASP A 205 -27.50 -10.63 36.79
C ASP A 205 -26.19 -11.12 37.44
N ILE A 206 -26.11 -11.00 38.77
CA ILE A 206 -24.96 -11.43 39.58
C ILE A 206 -24.72 -12.93 39.42
N THR A 207 -25.77 -13.73 39.23
CA THR A 207 -25.67 -15.18 39.01
C THR A 207 -25.00 -15.46 37.67
N ALA A 208 -25.39 -14.72 36.62
CA ALA A 208 -24.77 -14.83 35.31
C ALA A 208 -23.28 -14.45 35.35
N ILE A 209 -22.92 -13.40 36.09
CA ILE A 209 -21.52 -13.00 36.29
C ILE A 209 -20.73 -14.11 36.98
N LYS A 210 -21.26 -14.68 38.07
CA LYS A 210 -20.61 -15.80 38.76
C LYS A 210 -20.41 -17.01 37.86
N ASN A 211 -21.41 -17.37 37.05
CA ASN A 211 -21.28 -18.47 36.10
C ASN A 211 -20.18 -18.21 35.06
N VAL A 212 -20.02 -16.95 34.61
CA VAL A 212 -18.91 -16.54 33.73
C VAL A 212 -17.57 -16.70 34.44
N GLU A 213 -17.45 -16.25 35.69
CA GLU A 213 -16.23 -16.39 36.49
C GLU A 213 -15.85 -17.86 36.74
N GLU A 214 -16.84 -18.71 37.07
CA GLU A 214 -16.65 -20.15 37.27
C GLU A 214 -16.21 -20.87 35.99
N SER A 215 -16.54 -20.34 34.81
CA SER A 215 -16.05 -20.86 33.53
C SER A 215 -14.58 -20.53 33.24
N GLY A 216 -13.94 -19.70 34.08
CA GLY A 216 -12.58 -19.20 33.87
C GLY A 216 -12.50 -17.96 32.98
N ALA A 217 -13.64 -17.34 32.68
CA ALA A 217 -13.70 -16.04 32.01
C ALA A 217 -13.83 -14.89 33.02
N ILE A 218 -13.44 -13.69 32.61
CA ILE A 218 -13.64 -12.46 33.37
C ILE A 218 -14.68 -11.59 32.67
N THR A 219 -15.48 -10.89 33.46
CA THR A 219 -16.44 -9.90 32.96
C THR A 219 -15.80 -8.51 32.94
N ILE A 220 -15.92 -7.81 31.81
CA ILE A 220 -15.40 -6.46 31.60
C ILE A 220 -16.59 -5.54 31.36
N ARG A 221 -16.72 -4.47 32.17
CA ARG A 221 -17.79 -3.48 32.04
C ARG A 221 -17.23 -2.07 32.02
N ASP A 222 -17.65 -1.29 31.04
CA ASP A 222 -17.45 0.16 30.97
C ASP A 222 -18.78 0.85 30.62
N GLY A 223 -19.46 1.38 31.65
CA GLY A 223 -20.82 1.91 31.50
C GLY A 223 -21.84 0.87 31.01
N SER A 224 -22.31 1.04 29.77
CA SER A 224 -23.20 0.09 29.06
C SER A 224 -22.47 -0.79 28.05
N PHE A 225 -21.15 -0.71 27.95
CA PHE A 225 -20.32 -1.69 27.26
C PHE A 225 -20.09 -2.88 28.17
N LEU A 226 -20.31 -4.09 27.64
CA LEU A 226 -20.08 -5.35 28.31
C LEU A 226 -19.31 -6.29 27.38
N ALA A 227 -18.28 -6.91 27.92
CA ALA A 227 -17.52 -7.95 27.26
C ALA A 227 -17.13 -9.02 28.27
N VAL A 228 -16.76 -10.19 27.75
CA VAL A 228 -16.10 -11.24 28.52
C VAL A 228 -14.73 -11.50 27.90
N ALA A 229 -13.79 -11.96 28.71
CA ALA A 229 -12.46 -12.35 28.23
C ALA A 229 -11.97 -13.61 28.93
N ALA A 230 -11.26 -14.48 28.23
CA ALA A 230 -10.67 -15.69 28.80
C ALA A 230 -9.33 -16.01 28.12
N THR A 231 -8.50 -16.82 28.76
CA THR A 231 -7.24 -17.32 28.15
C THR A 231 -7.48 -18.28 26.98
N ASP A 232 -8.71 -18.80 26.86
CA ASP A 232 -9.15 -19.69 25.81
C ASP A 232 -10.29 -19.07 25.01
N GLU A 233 -10.19 -19.15 23.68
CA GLU A 233 -11.15 -18.53 22.76
C GLU A 233 -12.54 -19.17 22.82
N TYR A 234 -12.61 -20.48 23.05
CA TYR A 234 -13.87 -21.21 23.16
C TYR A 234 -14.61 -20.81 24.44
N ILE A 235 -13.90 -20.70 25.57
CA ILE A 235 -14.47 -20.21 26.83
C ILE A 235 -15.02 -18.79 26.65
N ALA A 236 -14.24 -17.87 26.08
CA ALA A 236 -14.70 -16.50 25.84
C ALA A 236 -15.94 -16.44 24.94
N THR A 237 -16.03 -17.32 23.94
CA THR A 237 -17.20 -17.41 23.04
C THR A 237 -18.42 -17.96 23.76
N LYS A 238 -18.27 -18.97 24.62
CA LYS A 238 -19.37 -19.54 25.41
C LYS A 238 -19.88 -18.59 26.47
N ALA A 239 -18.99 -17.89 27.17
CA ALA A 239 -19.33 -16.93 28.20
C ALA A 239 -20.07 -15.69 27.66
N ALA A 240 -19.92 -15.38 26.37
CA ALA A 240 -20.56 -14.23 25.73
C ALA A 240 -21.96 -14.51 25.16
N ALA A 241 -22.33 -15.78 25.05
CA ALA A 241 -23.59 -16.25 24.47
C ALA A 241 -24.73 -16.17 25.47
#